data_AF-A0A820T163-F1
#
_entry.id   AF-A0A820T163-F1
#
_cell.length_a   1.000
_cell.length_b   1.000
_cell.length_c   1.000
_cell.angle_alpha   90.00
_cell.angle_beta   90.00
_cell.angle_gamma   90.00
#
_symmetry.space_group_name_H-M   'P 1'
#
loop_
_entity.id
_entity.type
_entity.pdbx_description
1 polymer ?
#
loop_
_entity_poly.entity_id
_entity_poly.type
_entity_poly.pdbx_seq_one_letter_code
_entity_poly.pdbx_strand_id
1 'polypeptide(L)'
;MMGLIENLKKSKELNPGDIIIATNIAGRGIDLSIDKLLEANGGLHVILSYMPGNLLIQPQVLGRTARVRKRSTDVYIVHDSRKLMFMLDMAIDFLLNE
;
A
#
# COMPACT_ATOMS: atom_id res chain seq x y z
N MET A 1 2.37 -37.40 -19.81
CA MET A 1 3.39 -36.32 -19.87
C MET A 1 2.80 -34.92 -20.02
N MET A 2 1.48 -34.75 -20.09
CA MET A 2 0.83 -33.43 -20.31
C MET A 2 0.41 -32.73 -18.99
N GLY A 3 0.25 -33.48 -17.89
CA GLY A 3 -0.17 -32.92 -16.58
C GLY A 3 0.96 -32.44 -15.66
N LEU A 4 2.24 -32.63 -16.03
CA LEU A 4 3.38 -32.21 -15.18
C LEU A 4 3.83 -30.77 -15.47
N ILE A 5 3.46 -30.22 -16.64
CA ILE A 5 3.96 -28.91 -17.12
C ILE A 5 3.09 -27.76 -16.58
N GLU A 6 1.83 -28.00 -16.18
CA GLU A 6 0.93 -26.95 -15.66
C GLU A 6 1.33 -26.42 -14.27
N ASN A 7 2.06 -27.21 -13.46
CA ASN A 7 2.45 -26.82 -12.11
C ASN A 7 3.71 -25.93 -12.03
N LEU A 8 4.42 -25.71 -13.14
CA LEU A 8 5.72 -25.04 -13.15
C LEU A 8 5.66 -23.50 -13.29
N LYS A 9 4.46 -22.89 -13.30
CA LYS A 9 4.28 -21.43 -13.48
C LYS A 9 3.31 -20.77 -12.50
N LYS A 10 2.97 -21.41 -11.38
CA LYS A 10 2.18 -20.73 -10.35
C LYS A 10 3.12 -19.87 -9.49
N SER A 11 3.02 -18.55 -9.62
CA SER A 11 3.63 -17.64 -8.64
C SER A 11 3.10 -18.02 -7.25
N LYS A 12 3.97 -18.01 -6.25
CA LYS A 12 3.59 -18.31 -4.87
C LYS A 12 2.42 -17.42 -4.46
N GLU A 13 1.31 -18.03 -4.06
CA GLU A 13 0.15 -17.32 -3.50
C GLU A 13 0.48 -16.86 -2.07
N LEU A 14 0.06 -15.63 -1.75
CA LEU A 14 0.13 -15.08 -0.40
C LEU A 14 -0.96 -15.71 0.47
N ASN A 15 -0.57 -16.10 1.66
CA ASN A 15 -1.42 -16.73 2.67
C ASN A 15 -1.66 -15.76 3.83
N PRO A 16 -2.68 -16.00 4.66
CA PRO A 16 -2.82 -15.27 5.92
C PRO A 16 -1.54 -15.31 6.75
N GLY A 17 -1.08 -14.15 7.21
CA GLY A 17 0.16 -14.00 7.98
C GLY A 17 1.40 -13.65 7.17
N ASP A 18 1.35 -13.69 5.83
CA ASP A 18 2.47 -13.23 5.00
C ASP A 18 2.63 -11.70 5.10
N ILE A 19 3.85 -11.23 5.35
CA ILE A 19 4.20 -9.80 5.45
C ILE A 19 5.17 -9.44 4.33
N ILE A 20 4.84 -8.36 3.61
CA ILE A 20 5.69 -7.80 2.56
C ILE A 20 6.11 -6.39 2.98
N ILE A 21 7.43 -6.15 2.98
CA ILE A 21 8.00 -4.82 3.18
C ILE A 21 8.62 -4.38 1.86
N ALA A 22 8.14 -3.27 1.32
CA ALA A 22 8.58 -2.73 0.04
C ALA A 22 9.04 -1.27 0.18
N THR A 23 10.25 -0.98 -0.31
CA THR A 23 10.78 0.39 -0.37
C THR A 23 10.47 1.01 -1.73
N ASN A 24 9.58 2.01 -1.75
CA ASN A 24 9.16 2.91 -2.84
C ASN A 24 8.79 2.27 -4.22
N ILE A 25 9.70 1.53 -4.88
CA ILE A 25 9.52 0.92 -6.21
C ILE A 25 9.66 -0.62 -6.19
N ALA A 26 10.10 -1.20 -5.06
CA ALA A 26 10.14 -2.66 -4.93
C ALA A 26 8.73 -3.23 -5.14
N GLY A 27 8.58 -4.13 -6.12
CA GLY A 27 7.27 -4.72 -6.46
C GLY A 27 6.48 -4.00 -7.55
N ARG A 28 7.00 -2.93 -8.17
CA ARG A 28 6.36 -2.31 -9.34
C ARG A 28 6.26 -3.32 -10.48
N GLY A 29 5.05 -3.57 -10.96
CA GLY A 29 4.79 -4.55 -12.02
C GLY A 29 4.59 -5.99 -11.54
N ILE A 30 4.77 -6.27 -10.25
CA ILE A 30 4.45 -7.57 -9.67
C ILE A 30 2.92 -7.66 -9.50
N ASP A 31 2.37 -8.80 -9.87
CA ASP A 31 0.99 -9.19 -9.59
C ASP A 31 1.02 -10.13 -8.38
N LEU A 32 0.38 -9.74 -7.29
CA LEU A 32 0.34 -10.51 -6.06
C LEU A 32 -0.88 -11.42 -6.08
N SER A 33 -0.64 -12.71 -6.29
CA SER A 33 -1.67 -13.73 -6.13
C SER A 33 -1.96 -13.96 -4.65
N ILE A 34 -3.23 -13.94 -4.24
CA ILE A 34 -3.66 -14.21 -2.87
C ILE A 34 -4.45 -15.52 -2.80
N ASP A 35 -4.30 -16.25 -1.70
CA ASP A 35 -5.08 -17.45 -1.39
C ASP A 35 -6.56 -17.13 -1.09
N LYS A 36 -7.43 -18.11 -1.28
CA LYS A 36 -8.88 -17.99 -1.04
C LYS A 36 -9.22 -17.65 0.41
N LEU A 37 -8.47 -18.19 1.38
CA LEU A 37 -8.67 -17.87 2.80
C LEU A 37 -8.32 -16.41 3.09
N LEU A 38 -7.23 -15.90 2.49
CA LEU A 38 -6.85 -14.50 2.61
C LEU A 38 -7.93 -13.59 2.00
N GLU A 39 -8.44 -13.93 0.82
CA GLU A 39 -9.54 -13.18 0.17
C GLU A 39 -10.83 -13.18 1.01
N ALA A 40 -11.22 -14.33 1.57
CA ALA A 40 -12.38 -14.45 2.44
C ALA A 40 -12.26 -13.59 3.72
N ASN A 41 -11.04 -13.39 4.21
CA ASN A 41 -10.71 -12.55 5.36
C ASN A 41 -10.57 -11.05 5.03
N GLY A 42 -10.95 -10.62 3.82
CA GLY A 42 -10.90 -9.21 3.41
C GLY A 42 -9.72 -8.86 2.49
N GLY A 43 -8.88 -9.84 2.14
CA GLY A 43 -7.78 -9.72 1.21
C GLY A 43 -6.56 -9.00 1.78
N LEU A 44 -5.76 -8.40 0.89
CA LEU A 44 -4.51 -7.77 1.28
C LEU A 44 -4.76 -6.39 1.91
N HIS A 45 -4.14 -6.14 3.07
CA HIS A 45 -4.13 -4.83 3.72
C HIS A 45 -2.83 -4.09 3.39
N VAL A 46 -2.93 -2.83 2.95
CA VAL A 46 -1.76 -1.99 2.65
C VAL A 46 -1.59 -0.90 3.69
N ILE A 47 -0.36 -0.75 4.15
CA ILE A 47 0.04 0.38 4.99
C ILE A 47 1.01 1.24 4.19
N LEU A 48 0.63 2.48 3.90
CA LEU A 48 1.57 3.50 3.43
C LEU A 48 2.12 4.24 4.65
N SER A 49 3.39 4.02 4.94
CA SER A 49 4.09 4.60 6.09
C SER A 49 4.69 6.00 5.83
N TYR A 50 4.32 6.63 4.72
CA TYR A 50 4.79 7.97 4.35
C TYR A 50 3.78 8.69 3.46
N MET A 51 3.85 10.01 3.41
CA MET A 51 3.08 10.82 2.46
C MET A 51 3.88 10.93 1.15
N PRO A 52 3.41 10.33 0.03
CA PRO A 52 4.09 10.50 -1.26
C PRO A 52 3.98 11.96 -1.72
N GLY A 53 5.08 12.52 -2.21
CA GLY A 53 5.10 13.90 -2.75
C GLY A 53 4.27 14.07 -4.04
N ASN A 54 3.84 12.97 -4.66
CA ASN A 54 2.96 12.98 -5.82
C ASN A 54 1.73 12.08 -5.56
N LEU A 55 0.55 12.67 -5.66
CA LEU A 55 -0.74 12.00 -5.46
C LEU A 55 -0.97 10.85 -6.45
N LEU A 56 -0.34 10.87 -7.63
CA LEU A 56 -0.45 9.81 -8.65
C LEU A 56 0.18 8.48 -8.23
N ILE A 57 0.96 8.47 -7.14
CA ILE A 57 1.54 7.24 -6.58
C ILE A 57 0.47 6.45 -5.81
N GLN A 58 -0.50 7.12 -5.18
CA GLN A 58 -1.49 6.46 -4.34
C GLN A 58 -2.33 5.42 -5.10
N PRO A 59 -2.95 5.74 -6.26
CA PRO A 59 -3.73 4.75 -7.00
C PRO A 59 -2.91 3.56 -7.46
N GLN A 60 -1.59 3.72 -7.65
CA GLN A 60 -0.71 2.66 -8.10
C GLN A 60 -0.40 1.65 -7.00
N VAL A 61 -0.35 2.10 -5.73
CA VAL A 61 -0.17 1.25 -4.56
C VAL A 61 -1.47 0.55 -4.21
N LEU A 62 -2.59 1.29 -4.21
CA LEU A 62 -3.92 0.74 -3.96
C LEU A 62 -4.33 -0.29 -5.00
N GLY A 63 -4.05 -0.02 -6.29
CA GLY A 63 -4.34 -0.92 -7.39
C GLY A 63 -3.56 -2.25 -7.38
N ARG A 64 -2.63 -2.47 -6.44
CA ARG A 64 -1.91 -3.75 -6.26
C ARG A 64 -2.67 -4.77 -5.43
N THR A 65 -3.70 -4.33 -4.71
CA THR A 65 -4.39 -5.20 -3.73
C THR A 65 -5.76 -5.66 -4.19
N ALA A 66 -6.32 -4.99 -5.19
CA ALA A 66 -7.56 -5.37 -5.84
C ALA A 66 -7.47 -5.16 -7.36
N ARG A 67 -6.90 -6.12 -8.09
CA ARG A 67 -7.23 -6.27 -9.52
C ARG A 67 -8.60 -6.92 -9.60
N VAL A 68 -9.50 -6.29 -10.36
CA VAL A 68 -10.89 -6.66 -10.70
C VAL A 68 -11.51 -7.71 -9.75
N ARG A 69 -12.33 -7.22 -8.81
CA ARG A 69 -13.27 -7.97 -7.93
C ARG A 69 -12.73 -8.60 -6.64
N LYS A 70 -11.46 -8.41 -6.28
CA LYS A 70 -10.93 -8.86 -4.97
C LYS A 70 -11.10 -7.77 -3.90
N ARG A 71 -11.35 -8.18 -2.66
CA ARG A 71 -11.45 -7.26 -1.50
C ARG A 71 -10.04 -6.84 -1.06
N SER A 72 -9.87 -5.58 -0.68
CA SER A 72 -8.66 -5.08 -0.05
C SER A 72 -8.96 -3.85 0.81
N THR A 73 -8.02 -3.50 1.68
CA THR A 73 -8.10 -2.31 2.52
C THR A 73 -6.75 -1.60 2.55
N ASP A 74 -6.74 -0.32 2.85
CA ASP A 74 -5.54 0.49 2.94
C ASP A 74 -5.61 1.53 4.05
N VAL A 75 -4.46 1.91 4.57
CA VAL A 75 -4.32 2.96 5.58
C VAL A 75 -3.03 3.75 5.37
N TYR A 76 -3.10 5.04 5.66
CA TYR A 76 -1.95 5.93 5.74
C TYR A 76 -1.57 6.13 7.19
N ILE A 77 -0.32 5.79 7.53
CA ILE A 77 0.27 6.11 8.83
C ILE A 77 1.41 7.08 8.55
N VAL A 78 1.16 8.36 8.84
CA VAL A 78 2.12 9.44 8.60
C VAL A 78 2.49 10.12 9.91
N HIS A 79 3.77 10.41 10.07
CA HIS A 79 4.27 11.20 11.17
C HIS A 79 4.52 12.63 10.68
N ASP A 80 3.82 13.60 11.26
CA ASP A 80 4.06 15.01 10.98
C ASP A 80 5.05 15.60 12.00
N SER A 81 6.32 15.62 11.61
CA SER A 81 7.39 16.23 12.42
C SER A 81 7.38 17.76 12.42
N ARG A 82 6.57 18.40 11.56
CA ARG A 82 6.54 19.87 11.41
C ARG A 82 5.52 20.54 12.32
N LYS A 83 4.84 19.78 13.18
CA LYS A 83 3.76 20.28 14.04
C LYS A 83 4.17 21.54 14.82
N LEU A 84 5.42 21.61 15.28
CA LEU A 84 5.96 22.77 16.00
C LEU A 84 6.19 23.98 15.09
N MET A 85 6.68 23.76 13.87
CA MET A 85 6.95 24.82 12.90
C MET A 85 5.64 25.39 12.34
N PHE A 86 4.63 24.54 12.13
CA PHE A 86 3.29 24.96 11.72
C PHE A 86 2.59 25.82 12.79
N MET A 87 2.78 25.50 14.08
CA MET A 87 2.28 26.36 15.17
C MET A 87 2.97 27.72 15.18
N LEU A 88 4.27 27.75 14.88
CA LEU A 88 5.03 28.99 14.79
C LEU A 88 4.61 29.82 13.58
N ASP A 89 4.46 29.20 12.40
CA ASP A 89 3.99 29.86 11.18
C ASP A 89 2.59 30.44 11.37
N MET A 90 1.68 29.69 12.00
CA MET A 90 0.33 30.17 12.31
C MET A 90 0.32 31.33 13.32
N ALA A 91 1.20 31.27 14.33
CA ALA A 91 1.37 32.37 15.28
C ALA A 91 1.97 33.61 14.61
N ILE A 92 2.93 33.43 13.70
CA ILE A 92 3.53 34.50 12.90
C ILE A 92 2.48 35.11 11.96
N ASP A 93 1.71 34.30 11.24
CA ASP A 93 0.64 34.77 10.36
C ASP A 93 -0.43 35.54 11.14
N PHE A 94 -0.76 35.13 12.37
CA PHE A 94 -1.66 35.86 13.25
C PHE A 94 -1.06 37.18 13.76
N LEU A 95 0.23 37.19 14.08
CA LEU A 95 0.93 38.38 14.58
C LEU A 95 1.30 39.38 13.47
N LEU A 96 1.42 38.93 12.23
CA LEU A 96 1.82 39.74 11.08
C LEU A 96 0.66 40.15 10.17
N ASN A 97 -0.54 39.58 10.35
CA ASN A 97 -1.75 40.08 9.71
C ASN A 97 -2.64 40.81 10.74
N GLU A 98 -2.26 42.06 11.04
CA GLU A 98 -3.22 43.16 11.27
C GLU A 98 -3.38 43.97 9.98
#